data_AF-E4NQP5-F1
#
_entry.id   AF-E4NQP5-F1
#
_cell.length_a   1.000
_cell.length_b   1.000
_cell.length_c   1.000
_cell.angle_alpha   90.00
_cell.angle_beta   90.00
_cell.angle_gamma   90.00
#
_symmetry.space_group_name_H-M   'P 1'
#
loop_
_entity.id
_entity.type
_entity.pdbx_description
1 polymer ?
#
loop_
_entity_poly.entity_id
_entity_poly.type
_entity_poly.pdbx_seq_one_letter_code
_entity_poly.pdbx_strand_id
1 'polypeptide(L)'
;MADELRTTMESVGDRFNLGEYEIDAYLAVLEHGELTASEIADRTDIPQPRVYDTVRSLSDRGLVELRESRPMKIVAVDPDDAFANVQTSLDDLISELEARYTAPARDTEAVSLVKSRSTILRYVEEIIEDAEYELVLSLTPDLLRRFRDDLAAKIDDGVSIDLLITPASRAPDPAEFDYLEVATIARARRGITTPVLAVADGEYSVYATQDALRDDRDRYGVIFNRSALGFLVSGFFGTVLWTTAETLAADGKRRPFPRRYASIRRAVKDIREIDGEFYASVSGRHVESGDPTVVEGRVVTTTFEESEEVASFEMETEEGILEVGGLVSALEDVEAQEIILGRDDIPNRKQFL
;
A
#
# COMPACT_ATOMS: atom_id res chain seq x y z
N MET A 1 -21.43 19.50 -5.44
CA MET A 1 -20.90 18.13 -5.50
C MET A 1 -20.98 17.52 -6.91
N ALA A 2 -22.11 17.00 -7.41
CA ALA A 2 -22.15 16.36 -8.74
C ALA A 2 -21.95 17.34 -9.92
N ASP A 3 -22.52 18.55 -9.81
CA ASP A 3 -22.38 19.61 -10.83
C ASP A 3 -20.97 20.24 -10.84
N GLU A 4 -20.28 20.25 -9.70
CA GLU A 4 -18.89 20.75 -9.58
C GLU A 4 -17.90 19.80 -10.27
N LEU A 5 -18.08 18.48 -10.09
CA LEU A 5 -17.26 17.47 -10.77
C LEU A 5 -17.38 17.58 -12.29
N ARG A 6 -18.61 17.69 -12.80
CA ARG A 6 -18.87 17.88 -14.24
C ARG A 6 -18.16 19.12 -14.76
N THR A 7 -18.30 20.25 -14.05
CA THR A 7 -17.68 21.52 -14.44
C THR A 7 -16.16 21.41 -14.48
N THR A 8 -15.56 20.71 -13.52
CA THR A 8 -14.11 20.47 -13.46
C THR A 8 -13.65 19.57 -14.62
N MET A 9 -14.39 18.50 -14.91
CA MET A 9 -14.12 17.63 -16.08
C MET A 9 -14.18 18.38 -17.41
N GLU A 10 -15.22 19.21 -17.59
CA GLU A 10 -15.38 20.03 -18.80
C GLU A 10 -14.23 21.05 -18.92
N SER A 11 -13.86 21.72 -17.83
CA SER A 11 -12.76 22.68 -17.82
C SER A 11 -11.39 22.05 -18.15
N VAL A 12 -11.09 20.87 -17.59
CA VAL A 12 -9.87 20.13 -17.92
C VAL A 12 -9.90 19.66 -19.38
N GLY A 13 -11.03 19.14 -19.86
CA GLY A 13 -11.21 18.68 -21.23
C GLY A 13 -11.02 19.79 -22.27
N ASP A 14 -11.59 20.97 -22.02
CA ASP A 14 -11.49 22.13 -22.92
C ASP A 14 -10.05 22.64 -23.06
N ARG A 15 -9.23 22.49 -22.00
CA ARG A 15 -7.80 22.85 -22.06
C ARG A 15 -7.05 22.04 -23.12
N PHE A 16 -7.36 20.75 -23.24
CA PHE A 16 -6.66 19.82 -24.14
C PHE A 16 -7.36 19.62 -25.48
N ASN A 17 -8.52 20.23 -25.69
CA ASN A 17 -9.29 20.13 -26.93
C ASN A 17 -8.75 21.04 -28.05
N LEU A 18 -7.47 20.91 -28.39
CA LEU A 18 -6.80 21.70 -29.41
C LEU A 18 -6.92 21.03 -30.79
N GLY A 19 -7.28 21.81 -31.81
CA GLY A 19 -7.23 21.38 -33.20
C GLY A 19 -5.82 21.43 -33.78
N GLU A 20 -5.63 20.82 -34.96
CA GLU A 20 -4.33 20.71 -35.64
C GLU A 20 -3.62 22.06 -35.80
N TYR A 21 -4.32 23.08 -36.28
CA TYR A 21 -3.75 24.44 -36.42
C TYR A 21 -3.38 25.08 -35.08
N GLU A 22 -4.12 24.81 -34.00
CA GLU A 22 -3.81 25.36 -32.68
C GLU A 22 -2.57 24.69 -32.09
N ILE A 23 -2.42 23.38 -32.31
CA ILE A 23 -1.23 22.62 -31.92
C ILE A 23 0.00 23.16 -32.67
N ASP A 24 -0.08 23.26 -34.00
CA ASP A 24 1.04 23.73 -34.82
C ASP A 24 1.46 25.16 -34.47
N ALA A 25 0.49 26.05 -34.30
CA ALA A 25 0.77 27.43 -33.89
C ALA A 25 1.37 27.51 -32.49
N TYR A 26 0.85 26.75 -31.52
CA TYR A 26 1.36 26.75 -30.15
C TYR A 26 2.81 26.25 -30.08
N LEU A 27 3.12 25.14 -30.77
CA LEU A 27 4.47 24.59 -30.82
C LEU A 27 5.46 25.56 -31.51
N ALA A 28 5.04 26.20 -32.60
CA ALA A 28 5.87 27.20 -33.29
C ALA A 28 6.19 28.42 -32.40
N VAL A 29 5.20 28.90 -31.63
CA VAL A 29 5.40 30.02 -30.69
C VAL A 29 6.28 29.60 -29.51
N LEU A 30 6.10 28.39 -28.97
CA LEU A 30 6.95 27.85 -27.90
C LEU A 30 8.42 27.74 -28.33
N GLU A 31 8.69 27.23 -29.53
CA GLU A 31 10.06 27.03 -30.03
C GLU A 31 10.81 28.36 -30.19
N HIS A 32 10.10 29.44 -30.52
CA HIS A 32 10.68 30.73 -30.83
C HIS A 32 10.48 31.79 -29.74
N GLY A 33 9.68 31.51 -28.72
CA GLY A 33 9.33 32.39 -27.61
C GLY A 33 8.35 33.51 -27.97
N GLU A 34 8.57 34.20 -29.08
CA GLU A 34 7.71 35.28 -29.57
C GLU A 34 7.66 35.30 -31.11
N LEU A 35 6.45 35.39 -31.67
CA LEU A 35 6.21 35.49 -33.12
C LEU A 35 5.12 36.50 -33.45
N THR A 36 5.08 36.95 -34.69
CA THR A 36 3.94 37.66 -35.28
C THR A 36 3.03 36.71 -36.05
N ALA A 37 1.78 37.11 -36.33
CA ALA A 37 0.85 36.29 -37.10
C ALA A 37 1.37 35.95 -38.52
N SER A 38 2.22 36.80 -39.11
CA SER A 38 2.83 36.50 -40.41
C SER A 38 3.93 35.46 -40.29
N GLU A 39 4.77 35.56 -39.25
CA GLU A 39 5.81 34.56 -39.00
C GLU A 39 5.24 33.19 -38.63
N ILE A 40 4.08 33.13 -37.95
CA ILE A 40 3.37 31.87 -37.72
C ILE A 40 2.89 31.28 -39.05
N ALA A 41 2.27 32.07 -39.92
CA ALA A 41 1.82 31.61 -41.25
C ALA A 41 2.99 31.14 -42.14
N ASP A 42 4.16 31.76 -42.02
CA ASP A 42 5.35 31.40 -42.81
C ASP A 42 6.02 30.10 -42.31
N ARG A 43 5.82 29.76 -41.03
CA ARG A 43 6.47 28.62 -40.36
C ARG A 43 5.56 27.41 -40.19
N THR A 44 4.28 27.56 -40.49
CA THR A 44 3.26 26.51 -40.34
C THR A 44 2.46 26.38 -41.62
N ASP A 45 1.69 25.31 -41.76
CA ASP A 45 0.77 25.12 -42.88
C ASP A 45 -0.57 25.86 -42.68
N ILE A 46 -0.63 26.79 -41.71
CA ILE A 46 -1.85 27.52 -41.35
C ILE A 46 -2.06 28.68 -42.34
N PRO A 47 -3.21 28.72 -43.05
CA PRO A 47 -3.52 29.86 -43.91
C PRO A 47 -3.55 31.17 -43.12
N GLN A 48 -2.87 32.21 -43.62
CA GLN A 48 -2.76 33.51 -42.96
C GLN A 48 -4.09 34.10 -42.42
N PRO A 49 -5.25 33.95 -43.09
CA PRO A 49 -6.53 34.41 -42.54
C PRO A 49 -6.96 33.68 -41.26
N ARG A 50 -6.53 32.43 -41.05
CA ARG A 50 -6.89 31.60 -39.90
C ARG A 50 -5.97 31.79 -38.70
N VAL A 51 -4.75 32.29 -38.89
CA VAL A 51 -3.78 32.48 -37.80
C VAL A 51 -4.34 33.35 -36.69
N TYR A 52 -5.06 34.43 -37.01
CA TYR A 52 -5.65 35.32 -36.02
C TYR A 52 -6.70 34.63 -35.13
N ASP A 53 -7.54 33.77 -35.72
CA ASP A 53 -8.55 33.03 -34.98
C ASP A 53 -7.89 31.95 -34.10
N THR A 54 -6.87 31.28 -34.63
CA THR A 54 -6.08 30.26 -33.92
C THR A 54 -5.36 30.85 -32.70
N VAL A 55 -4.63 31.97 -32.85
CA VAL A 55 -3.90 32.57 -31.72
C VAL A 55 -4.82 33.20 -30.68
N ARG A 56 -6.03 33.65 -31.08
CA ARG A 56 -7.07 34.09 -30.13
C ARG A 56 -7.58 32.93 -29.31
N SER A 57 -7.91 31.80 -29.94
CA SER A 57 -8.32 30.59 -29.21
C SER A 57 -7.23 30.11 -28.25
N LEU A 58 -5.96 30.11 -28.67
CA LEU A 58 -4.84 29.81 -27.77
C LEU A 58 -4.71 30.79 -26.61
N SER A 59 -4.99 32.08 -26.85
CA SER A 59 -4.96 33.13 -25.81
C SER A 59 -6.13 33.01 -24.84
N ASP A 60 -7.33 32.68 -25.32
CA ASP A 60 -8.51 32.43 -24.47
C ASP A 60 -8.28 31.22 -23.55
N ARG A 61 -7.52 30.25 -24.06
CA ARG A 61 -7.00 29.12 -23.30
C ARG A 61 -5.69 29.45 -22.58
N GLY A 62 -5.24 30.69 -22.45
CA GLY A 62 -4.05 31.07 -21.68
C GLY A 62 -2.76 30.30 -22.02
N LEU A 63 -2.61 29.82 -23.25
CA LEU A 63 -1.40 29.14 -23.75
C LEU A 63 -0.42 30.15 -24.37
N VAL A 64 -0.93 31.28 -24.85
CA VAL A 64 -0.16 32.39 -25.40
C VAL A 64 -0.68 33.73 -24.90
N GLU A 65 0.18 34.75 -24.86
CA GLU A 65 -0.18 36.13 -24.57
C GLU A 65 -0.16 36.96 -25.87
N LEU A 66 -1.24 37.68 -26.14
CA LEU A 66 -1.31 38.63 -27.26
C LEU A 66 -0.89 40.03 -26.77
N ARG A 67 0.22 40.54 -27.30
CA ARG A 67 0.71 41.89 -26.99
C ARG A 67 0.28 42.89 -28.05
N GLU A 68 -0.30 44.00 -27.59
CA GLU A 68 -0.77 45.10 -28.44
C GLU A 68 0.41 45.93 -29.01
N SER A 69 1.12 45.35 -29.98
CA SER A 69 2.17 46.00 -30.75
C SER A 69 1.81 46.08 -32.24
N ARG A 70 2.63 46.80 -33.02
CA ARG A 70 2.50 46.86 -34.49
C ARG A 70 3.80 46.38 -35.13
N PRO A 71 3.86 45.16 -35.71
CA PRO A 71 2.79 44.15 -35.77
C PRO A 71 2.48 43.51 -34.40
N MET A 72 1.29 42.90 -34.26
CA MET A 72 0.86 42.18 -33.04
C MET A 72 1.83 41.04 -32.75
N LYS A 73 2.24 40.92 -31.49
CA LYS A 73 3.15 39.88 -31.02
C LYS A 73 2.39 38.84 -30.22
N ILE A 74 2.72 37.58 -30.45
CA ILE A 74 2.18 36.40 -29.78
C ILE A 74 3.34 35.78 -29.02
N VAL A 75 3.23 35.74 -27.70
CA VAL A 75 4.29 35.28 -26.79
C VAL A 75 3.85 33.98 -26.14
N ALA A 76 4.74 32.99 -26.07
CA ALA A 76 4.45 31.77 -25.33
C ALA A 76 4.29 32.08 -23.84
N VAL A 77 3.27 31.51 -23.21
CA VAL A 77 3.23 31.43 -21.74
C VAL A 77 4.11 30.25 -21.33
N ASP A 78 4.87 30.41 -20.25
CA ASP A 78 5.69 29.33 -19.70
C ASP A 78 4.81 28.09 -19.44
N PRO A 79 5.20 26.87 -19.85
CA PRO A 79 4.38 25.69 -19.66
C PRO A 79 3.99 25.43 -18.19
N ASP A 80 4.87 25.74 -17.24
CA ASP A 80 4.56 25.57 -15.82
C ASP A 80 3.41 26.50 -15.42
N ASP A 81 3.44 27.76 -15.85
CA ASP A 81 2.37 28.74 -15.60
C ASP A 81 1.09 28.43 -16.39
N ALA A 82 1.24 28.01 -17.65
CA ALA A 82 0.13 27.70 -18.54
C ALA A 82 -0.65 26.47 -18.06
N PHE A 83 0.01 25.49 -17.44
CA PHE A 83 -0.63 24.26 -16.99
C PHE A 83 -0.82 24.15 -15.48
N ALA A 84 -0.31 25.09 -14.66
CA ALA A 84 -0.44 25.05 -13.20
C ALA A 84 -1.87 24.79 -12.72
N ASN A 85 -2.83 25.60 -13.19
CA ASN A 85 -4.24 25.45 -12.78
C ASN A 85 -4.85 24.12 -13.26
N VAL A 86 -4.40 23.62 -14.41
CA VAL A 86 -4.90 22.38 -15.01
C VAL A 86 -4.34 21.17 -14.27
N GLN A 87 -3.08 21.22 -13.83
CA GLN A 87 -2.48 20.21 -12.97
C GLN A 87 -3.25 20.11 -11.66
N THR A 88 -3.47 21.25 -10.97
CA THR A 88 -4.27 21.26 -9.72
C THR A 88 -5.70 20.79 -9.96
N SER A 89 -6.39 21.27 -10.99
CA SER A 89 -7.76 20.85 -11.30
C SER A 89 -7.85 19.38 -11.73
N LEU A 90 -6.81 18.83 -12.37
CA LEU A 90 -6.73 17.41 -12.71
C LEU A 90 -6.48 16.56 -11.46
N ASP A 91 -5.61 16.99 -10.56
CA ASP A 91 -5.35 16.30 -9.29
C ASP A 91 -6.60 16.30 -8.39
N ASP A 92 -7.30 17.43 -8.31
CA ASP A 92 -8.57 17.57 -7.60
C ASP A 92 -9.64 16.68 -8.26
N LEU A 93 -9.74 16.71 -9.59
CA LEU A 93 -10.65 15.87 -10.35
C LEU A 93 -10.37 14.38 -10.12
N ILE A 94 -9.11 13.95 -10.15
CA ILE A 94 -8.71 12.57 -9.89
C ILE A 94 -9.11 12.19 -8.46
N SER A 95 -8.80 13.03 -7.47
CA SER A 95 -9.17 12.78 -6.07
C SER A 95 -10.68 12.66 -5.88
N GLU A 96 -11.46 13.52 -6.52
CA GLU A 96 -12.92 13.52 -6.43
C GLU A 96 -13.56 12.36 -7.22
N LEU A 97 -12.95 11.96 -8.34
CA LEU A 97 -13.28 10.76 -9.08
C LEU A 97 -12.91 9.51 -8.29
N GLU A 98 -11.80 9.49 -7.57
CA GLU A 98 -11.39 8.38 -6.70
C GLU A 98 -12.33 8.22 -5.52
N ALA A 99 -12.71 9.33 -4.88
CA ALA A 99 -13.71 9.32 -3.80
C ALA A 99 -15.08 8.81 -4.28
N ARG A 100 -15.50 9.16 -5.51
CA ARG A 100 -16.75 8.66 -6.12
C ARG A 100 -16.61 7.31 -6.81
N TYR A 101 -15.39 6.93 -7.17
CA TYR A 101 -15.00 5.59 -7.56
C TYR A 101 -14.93 4.73 -6.30
N THR A 102 -16.05 4.72 -5.58
CA THR A 102 -16.45 3.58 -4.78
C THR A 102 -16.77 2.50 -5.80
N ALA A 103 -15.76 1.73 -6.19
CA ALA A 103 -16.05 0.32 -6.42
C ALA A 103 -16.79 -0.11 -5.15
N PRO A 104 -18.09 -0.51 -5.22
CA PRO A 104 -18.74 -1.05 -4.05
C PRO A 104 -17.79 -2.09 -3.51
N ALA A 105 -17.53 -2.06 -2.19
CA ALA A 105 -16.74 -3.05 -1.50
C ALA A 105 -16.91 -4.37 -2.24
N ARG A 106 -15.86 -4.75 -2.99
CA ARG A 106 -15.85 -6.03 -3.69
C ARG A 106 -15.57 -7.06 -2.61
N ASP A 107 -16.56 -7.24 -1.73
CA ASP A 107 -16.72 -8.39 -0.85
C ASP A 107 -16.94 -9.68 -1.66
N THR A 108 -16.86 -9.61 -3.00
CA THR A 108 -17.15 -10.71 -3.93
C THR A 108 -15.97 -11.15 -4.80
N GLU A 109 -14.89 -10.38 -4.93
CA GLU A 109 -13.67 -10.85 -5.61
C GLU A 109 -12.55 -11.02 -4.59
N ALA A 110 -12.26 -12.28 -4.24
CA ALA A 110 -11.16 -12.65 -3.34
C ALA A 110 -9.80 -12.13 -3.83
N VAL A 111 -9.66 -11.83 -5.13
CA VAL A 111 -8.45 -11.29 -5.75
C VAL A 111 -8.81 -10.18 -6.74
N SER A 112 -8.17 -9.02 -6.63
CA SER A 112 -8.30 -7.89 -7.57
C SER A 112 -6.95 -7.49 -8.16
N LEU A 113 -6.92 -7.20 -9.47
CA LEU A 113 -5.75 -6.70 -10.18
C LEU A 113 -5.85 -5.18 -10.34
N VAL A 114 -4.87 -4.42 -9.86
CA VAL A 114 -4.84 -2.96 -9.99
C VAL A 114 -3.61 -2.50 -10.76
N LYS A 115 -3.78 -1.47 -11.58
CA LYS A 115 -2.67 -0.88 -12.36
C LYS A 115 -2.33 0.53 -11.92
N SER A 116 -3.27 1.23 -11.28
CA SER A 116 -3.03 2.59 -10.82
C SER A 116 -2.21 2.60 -9.54
N ARG A 117 -1.16 3.42 -9.52
CA ARG A 117 -0.36 3.71 -8.34
C ARG A 117 -1.22 4.23 -7.20
N SER A 118 -2.12 5.19 -7.46
CA SER A 118 -3.00 5.76 -6.43
C SER A 118 -3.87 4.69 -5.76
N THR A 119 -4.42 3.77 -6.56
CA THR A 119 -5.19 2.64 -6.06
C THR A 119 -4.35 1.72 -5.18
N ILE A 120 -3.13 1.36 -5.59
CA ILE A 120 -2.23 0.54 -4.75
C ILE A 120 -1.95 1.23 -3.42
N LEU A 121 -1.66 2.54 -3.43
CA LEU A 121 -1.38 3.31 -2.22
C LEU A 121 -2.59 3.37 -1.29
N ARG A 122 -3.79 3.58 -1.83
CA ARG A 122 -5.04 3.52 -1.06
C ARG A 122 -5.22 2.15 -0.39
N TYR A 123 -4.95 1.06 -1.10
CA TYR A 123 -5.04 -0.28 -0.50
C TYR A 123 -4.00 -0.51 0.61
N VAL A 124 -2.78 0.01 0.46
CA VAL A 124 -1.78 -0.07 1.54
C VAL A 124 -2.26 0.72 2.76
N GLU A 125 -2.80 1.91 2.56
CA GLU A 125 -3.38 2.77 3.60
C GLU A 125 -4.52 2.06 4.33
N GLU A 126 -5.50 1.52 3.60
CA GLU A 126 -6.62 0.73 4.15
C GLU A 126 -6.13 -0.50 4.93
N ILE A 127 -5.11 -1.22 4.44
CA ILE A 127 -4.54 -2.38 5.15
C ILE A 127 -3.90 -1.94 6.48
N ILE A 128 -3.19 -0.81 6.49
CA ILE A 128 -2.57 -0.28 7.72
C ILE A 128 -3.68 0.13 8.71
N GLU A 129 -4.68 0.86 8.24
CA GLU A 129 -5.82 1.34 9.04
C GLU A 129 -6.67 0.21 9.61
N ASP A 130 -6.92 -0.86 8.84
CA ASP A 130 -7.75 -1.99 9.26
C ASP A 130 -7.01 -2.98 10.18
N ALA A 131 -5.68 -2.92 10.28
CA ALA A 131 -4.93 -3.87 11.10
C ALA A 131 -5.29 -3.77 12.59
N GLU A 132 -5.73 -4.88 13.17
CA GLU A 132 -6.19 -4.95 14.56
C GLU A 132 -5.13 -5.52 15.51
N TYR A 133 -4.28 -6.44 15.06
CA TYR A 133 -3.30 -7.09 15.94
C TYR A 133 -1.97 -7.44 15.28
N GLU A 134 -1.94 -7.63 13.97
CA GLU A 134 -0.72 -7.94 13.25
C GLU A 134 -0.64 -7.25 11.89
N LEU A 135 0.52 -6.67 11.61
CA LEU A 135 0.83 -6.02 10.35
C LEU A 135 2.21 -6.45 9.86
N VAL A 136 2.27 -6.82 8.58
CA VAL A 136 3.49 -7.21 7.88
C VAL A 136 3.67 -6.29 6.69
N LEU A 137 4.81 -5.62 6.60
CA LEU A 137 5.05 -4.56 5.61
C LEU A 137 6.40 -4.73 4.91
N SER A 138 6.40 -4.55 3.59
CA SER A 138 7.61 -4.24 2.82
C SER A 138 7.40 -2.89 2.14
N LEU A 139 8.10 -1.86 2.60
CA LEU A 139 7.93 -0.48 2.16
C LEU A 139 9.22 0.07 1.57
N THR A 140 9.07 1.05 0.67
CA THR A 140 10.19 1.92 0.31
C THR A 140 10.36 3.01 1.37
N PRO A 141 11.54 3.65 1.47
CA PRO A 141 11.75 4.77 2.38
C PRO A 141 10.77 5.93 2.20
N ASP A 142 10.28 6.15 0.97
CA ASP A 142 9.28 7.19 0.69
C ASP A 142 7.89 6.82 1.25
N LEU A 143 7.52 5.54 1.17
CA LEU A 143 6.29 5.03 1.78
C LEU A 143 6.38 4.97 3.30
N LEU A 144 7.54 4.62 3.86
CA LEU A 144 7.77 4.71 5.30
C LEU A 144 7.53 6.13 5.82
N ARG A 145 8.01 7.15 5.11
CA ARG A 145 7.77 8.56 5.48
C ARG A 145 6.31 8.94 5.33
N ARG A 146 5.62 8.44 4.29
CA ARG A 146 4.19 8.70 4.06
C ARG A 146 3.32 8.15 5.18
N PHE A 147 3.53 6.90 5.57
CA PHE A 147 2.69 6.19 6.54
C PHE A 147 3.25 6.22 7.98
N ARG A 148 4.21 7.11 8.26
CA ARG A 148 4.91 7.14 9.56
C ARG A 148 3.93 7.27 10.73
N ASP A 149 3.01 8.22 10.62
CA ASP A 149 2.10 8.57 11.71
C ASP A 149 1.03 7.48 11.90
N ASP A 150 0.55 6.86 10.82
CA ASP A 150 -0.39 5.74 10.87
C ASP A 150 0.24 4.51 11.52
N LEU A 151 1.50 4.20 11.18
CA LEU A 151 2.22 3.10 11.78
C LEU A 151 2.52 3.33 13.27
N ALA A 152 2.84 4.57 13.65
CA ALA A 152 3.03 4.92 15.05
C ALA A 152 1.73 4.75 15.85
N ALA A 153 0.60 5.22 15.32
CA ALA A 153 -0.70 5.00 15.93
C ALA A 153 -1.00 3.50 16.10
N LYS A 154 -0.67 2.67 15.11
CA LYS A 154 -0.86 1.21 15.20
C LYS A 154 0.02 0.55 16.26
N ILE A 155 1.27 1.00 16.42
CA ILE A 155 2.13 0.57 17.54
C ILE A 155 1.51 0.95 18.89
N ASP A 156 1.01 2.18 19.01
CA ASP A 156 0.36 2.68 20.23
C ASP A 156 -0.93 1.91 20.56
N ASP A 157 -1.68 1.48 19.53
CA ASP A 157 -2.85 0.60 19.65
C ASP A 157 -2.47 -0.86 20.00
N GLY A 158 -1.18 -1.20 20.00
CA GLY A 158 -0.66 -2.53 20.36
C GLY A 158 -0.52 -3.51 19.21
N VAL A 159 -0.65 -3.06 17.96
CA VAL A 159 -0.48 -3.89 16.75
C VAL A 159 0.98 -4.32 16.60
N SER A 160 1.21 -5.60 16.32
CA SER A 160 2.54 -6.12 15.99
C SER A 160 2.95 -5.74 14.59
N ILE A 161 4.02 -4.97 14.41
CA ILE A 161 4.46 -4.56 13.06
C ILE A 161 5.84 -5.16 12.74
N ASP A 162 5.89 -6.05 11.74
CA ASP A 162 7.14 -6.46 11.09
C ASP A 162 7.36 -5.61 9.84
N LEU A 163 8.32 -4.69 9.91
CA LEU A 163 8.60 -3.71 8.88
C LEU A 163 9.89 -4.07 8.12
N LEU A 164 9.78 -4.26 6.82
CA LEU A 164 10.90 -4.42 5.91
C LEU A 164 11.08 -3.17 5.06
N ILE A 165 12.27 -2.57 5.07
CA ILE A 165 12.61 -1.41 4.25
C ILE A 165 13.49 -1.80 3.08
N THR A 166 13.13 -1.32 1.89
CA THR A 166 13.84 -1.65 0.65
C THR A 166 13.88 -0.48 -0.34
N PRO A 167 15.02 -0.23 -1.02
CA PRO A 167 16.31 -0.88 -0.82
C PRO A 167 17.03 -0.34 0.43
N ALA A 168 17.84 -1.18 1.07
CA ALA A 168 18.62 -0.85 2.27
C ALA A 168 19.50 0.39 2.09
N SER A 169 20.02 0.64 0.88
CA SER A 169 20.86 1.81 0.59
C SER A 169 20.15 3.16 0.72
N ARG A 170 18.82 3.16 0.79
CA ARG A 170 17.99 4.36 0.96
C ARG A 170 17.22 4.34 2.28
N ALA A 171 17.37 3.29 3.09
CA ALA A 171 16.74 3.23 4.41
C ALA A 171 17.31 4.34 5.31
N PRO A 172 16.46 5.01 6.11
CA PRO A 172 16.95 5.89 7.17
C PRO A 172 18.00 5.21 8.06
N ASP A 173 19.00 5.98 8.52
CA ASP A 173 20.00 5.46 9.45
C ASP A 173 19.31 5.13 10.80
N PRO A 174 19.43 3.91 11.36
CA PRO A 174 18.89 3.57 12.67
C PRO A 174 19.39 4.45 13.82
N ALA A 175 20.52 5.15 13.66
CA ALA A 175 21.01 6.12 14.64
C ALA A 175 20.23 7.44 14.62
N GLU A 176 19.53 7.76 13.52
CA GLU A 176 18.81 9.02 13.32
C GLU A 176 17.30 8.84 13.25
N PHE A 177 16.82 7.63 12.94
CA PHE A 177 15.41 7.30 12.83
C PHE A 177 15.01 6.24 13.85
N ASP A 178 14.07 6.59 14.73
CA ASP A 178 13.51 5.64 15.69
C ASP A 178 12.53 4.69 15.01
N TYR A 179 13.05 3.57 14.56
CA TYR A 179 12.25 2.51 13.97
C TYR A 179 11.26 1.87 14.93
N LEU A 180 11.50 1.94 16.24
CA LEU A 180 10.62 1.32 17.23
C LEU A 180 9.37 2.13 17.51
N GLU A 181 9.34 3.41 17.09
CA GLU A 181 8.13 4.23 17.08
C GLU A 181 7.11 3.73 16.06
N VAL A 182 7.56 3.09 14.96
CA VAL A 182 6.70 2.69 13.83
C VAL A 182 6.68 1.20 13.56
N ALA A 183 7.49 0.41 14.28
CA ALA A 183 7.58 -1.03 14.09
C ALA A 183 8.01 -1.77 15.36
N THR A 184 7.50 -2.99 15.55
CA THR A 184 8.01 -3.90 16.59
C THR A 184 9.41 -4.41 16.20
N ILE A 185 9.58 -4.76 14.92
CA ILE A 185 10.85 -5.16 14.34
C ILE A 185 10.99 -4.48 12.97
N ALA A 186 12.12 -3.81 12.77
CA ALA A 186 12.48 -3.23 11.47
C ALA A 186 13.70 -3.95 10.89
N ARG A 187 13.62 -4.31 9.61
CA ARG A 187 14.71 -4.90 8.84
C ARG A 187 14.91 -4.14 7.53
N ALA A 188 16.10 -4.25 6.94
CA ALA A 188 16.41 -3.71 5.63
C ALA A 188 16.87 -4.80 4.67
N ARG A 189 16.46 -4.69 3.40
CA ARG A 189 16.86 -5.59 2.33
C ARG A 189 17.52 -4.85 1.19
N ARG A 190 18.66 -5.37 0.71
CA ARG A 190 19.52 -4.68 -0.27
C ARG A 190 18.87 -4.49 -1.66
N GLY A 191 18.11 -5.47 -2.14
CA GLY A 191 17.66 -5.55 -3.52
C GLY A 191 16.50 -4.59 -3.85
N ILE A 192 16.66 -3.76 -4.89
CA ILE A 192 15.62 -2.87 -5.41
C ILE A 192 14.41 -3.61 -6.03
N THR A 193 14.56 -4.90 -6.30
CA THR A 193 13.47 -5.75 -6.83
C THR A 193 12.53 -6.27 -5.73
N THR A 194 12.81 -5.97 -4.47
CA THR A 194 11.95 -6.36 -3.34
C THR A 194 10.60 -5.65 -3.47
N PRO A 195 9.48 -6.38 -3.58
CA PRO A 195 8.17 -5.78 -3.81
C PRO A 195 7.72 -4.92 -2.63
N VAL A 196 6.78 -4.01 -2.91
CA VAL A 196 5.97 -3.39 -1.87
C VAL A 196 4.82 -4.33 -1.55
N LEU A 197 4.63 -4.62 -0.27
CA LEU A 197 3.49 -5.44 0.18
C LEU A 197 3.04 -4.99 1.56
N ALA A 198 1.77 -5.23 1.85
CA ALA A 198 1.20 -5.09 3.18
C ALA A 198 0.28 -6.29 3.44
N VAL A 199 0.29 -6.83 4.66
CA VAL A 199 -0.66 -7.85 5.12
C VAL A 199 -1.12 -7.49 6.51
N ALA A 200 -2.42 -7.26 6.68
CA ALA A 200 -3.07 -7.10 7.99
C ALA A 200 -3.73 -8.42 8.38
N ASP A 201 -3.47 -8.84 9.62
CA ASP A 201 -4.20 -9.91 10.32
C ASP A 201 -4.27 -11.23 9.54
N GLY A 202 -3.30 -11.47 8.65
CA GLY A 202 -3.19 -12.67 7.81
C GLY A 202 -4.17 -12.77 6.63
N GLU A 203 -5.16 -11.88 6.52
CA GLU A 203 -6.26 -12.03 5.56
C GLU A 203 -6.37 -10.92 4.52
N TYR A 204 -6.04 -9.69 4.88
CA TYR A 204 -6.12 -8.54 3.96
C TYR A 204 -4.72 -8.18 3.47
N SER A 205 -4.46 -8.32 2.17
CA SER A 205 -3.12 -8.09 1.64
C SER A 205 -3.06 -7.43 0.27
N VAL A 206 -1.95 -6.74 0.04
CA VAL A 206 -1.56 -6.18 -1.25
C VAL A 206 -0.13 -6.60 -1.58
N TYR A 207 0.11 -6.91 -2.86
CA TYR A 207 1.42 -7.16 -3.42
C TYR A 207 1.61 -6.30 -4.67
N ALA A 208 2.67 -5.50 -4.74
CA ALA A 208 3.02 -4.69 -5.90
C ALA A 208 4.53 -4.69 -6.13
N THR A 209 4.94 -4.77 -7.40
CA THR A 209 6.37 -4.54 -7.73
C THR A 209 6.76 -3.08 -7.48
N GLN A 210 8.01 -2.79 -7.10
CA GLN A 210 8.43 -1.38 -6.88
C GLN A 210 8.21 -0.51 -8.12
N ASP A 211 8.35 -1.08 -9.30
CA ASP A 211 8.18 -0.35 -10.56
C ASP A 211 6.70 -0.09 -10.90
N ALA A 212 5.75 -0.86 -10.34
CA ALA A 212 4.32 -0.53 -10.43
C ALA A 212 3.97 0.77 -9.66
N LEU A 213 4.85 1.21 -8.75
CA LEU A 213 4.74 2.49 -8.05
C LEU A 213 5.55 3.61 -8.72
N ARG A 214 6.23 3.32 -9.85
CA ARG A 214 7.08 4.23 -10.61
C ARG A 214 6.58 4.39 -12.05
N ASP A 215 5.31 4.78 -12.21
CA ASP A 215 4.72 5.30 -13.46
C ASP A 215 5.00 4.52 -14.77
N ASP A 216 5.33 3.23 -14.66
CA ASP A 216 5.73 2.39 -15.78
C ASP A 216 4.55 1.49 -16.22
N ARG A 217 4.26 1.47 -17.52
CA ARG A 217 2.94 1.11 -18.07
C ARG A 217 2.61 -0.39 -18.06
N ASP A 218 3.54 -1.25 -17.65
CA ASP A 218 3.43 -2.70 -17.81
C ASP A 218 3.30 -3.50 -16.51
N ARG A 219 2.98 -2.88 -15.36
CA ARG A 219 2.96 -3.60 -14.07
C ARG A 219 1.70 -3.38 -13.24
N TYR A 220 1.39 -4.38 -12.43
CA TYR A 220 0.16 -4.49 -11.66
C TYR A 220 0.46 -4.75 -10.18
N GLY A 221 -0.42 -4.27 -9.32
CA GLY A 221 -0.61 -4.75 -7.96
C GLY A 221 -1.70 -5.83 -7.92
N VAL A 222 -1.56 -6.78 -7.01
CA VAL A 222 -2.57 -7.79 -6.70
C VAL A 222 -3.06 -7.54 -5.28
N ILE A 223 -4.37 -7.45 -5.08
CA ILE A 223 -5.00 -7.33 -3.78
C ILE A 223 -5.75 -8.62 -3.49
N PHE A 224 -5.58 -9.13 -2.29
CA PHE A 224 -6.38 -10.20 -1.73
C PHE A 224 -7.28 -9.61 -0.66
N ASN A 225 -8.57 -9.44 -0.97
CA ASN A 225 -9.55 -8.82 -0.07
C ASN A 225 -10.00 -9.83 0.98
N ARG A 226 -9.53 -9.70 2.23
CA ARG A 226 -10.00 -10.45 3.41
C ARG A 226 -10.26 -11.92 3.10
N SER A 227 -9.22 -12.58 2.60
CA SER A 227 -9.29 -13.95 2.11
C SER A 227 -8.18 -14.79 2.69
N ALA A 228 -8.41 -16.11 2.78
CA ALA A 228 -7.39 -17.07 3.20
C ALA A 228 -6.11 -17.04 2.32
N LEU A 229 -6.14 -16.35 1.16
CA LEU A 229 -4.97 -16.18 0.30
C LEU A 229 -3.96 -15.15 0.84
N GLY A 230 -4.36 -14.29 1.79
CA GLY A 230 -3.43 -13.37 2.47
C GLY A 230 -2.26 -14.11 3.12
N PHE A 231 -2.50 -15.32 3.61
CA PHE A 231 -1.47 -16.24 4.12
C PHE A 231 -0.36 -16.53 3.10
N LEU A 232 -0.65 -16.58 1.80
CA LEU A 232 0.38 -16.81 0.77
C LEU A 232 1.36 -15.63 0.68
N VAL A 233 0.85 -14.40 0.81
CA VAL A 233 1.67 -13.18 0.80
C VAL A 233 2.50 -13.11 2.08
N SER A 234 1.91 -13.39 3.25
CA SER A 234 2.63 -13.50 4.52
C SER A 234 3.69 -14.59 4.50
N GLY A 235 3.38 -15.75 3.91
CA GLY A 235 4.31 -16.87 3.75
C GLY A 235 5.49 -16.49 2.87
N PHE A 236 5.25 -15.85 1.72
CA PHE A 236 6.32 -15.33 0.86
C PHE A 236 7.17 -14.26 1.58
N PHE A 237 6.54 -13.34 2.31
CA PHE A 237 7.25 -12.36 3.11
C PHE A 237 8.18 -13.03 4.12
N GLY A 238 7.67 -13.93 4.96
CA GLY A 238 8.42 -14.63 5.99
C GLY A 238 9.59 -15.43 5.40
N THR A 239 9.27 -16.35 4.49
CA THR A 239 10.23 -17.32 3.94
C THR A 239 11.31 -16.68 3.06
N VAL A 240 10.96 -15.69 2.22
CA VAL A 240 11.87 -15.16 1.20
C VAL A 240 12.43 -13.79 1.56
N LEU A 241 11.57 -12.86 2.00
CA LEU A 241 11.98 -11.47 2.19
C LEU A 241 12.59 -11.23 3.56
N TRP A 242 11.95 -11.74 4.62
CA TRP A 242 12.29 -11.48 6.01
C TRP A 242 13.56 -12.20 6.44
N THR A 243 13.70 -13.47 6.08
CA THR A 243 14.89 -14.32 6.38
C THR A 243 16.16 -13.81 5.70
N THR A 244 16.04 -13.09 4.58
CA THR A 244 17.18 -12.57 3.80
C THR A 244 17.48 -11.09 4.06
N ALA A 245 16.93 -10.53 5.15
CA ALA A 245 17.07 -9.12 5.51
C ALA A 245 17.92 -8.92 6.79
N GLU A 246 18.54 -7.75 6.91
CA GLU A 246 19.36 -7.36 8.06
C GLU A 246 18.54 -6.55 9.06
N THR A 247 18.68 -6.82 10.35
CA THR A 247 17.94 -6.09 11.40
C THR A 247 18.42 -4.65 11.54
N LEU A 248 17.49 -3.70 11.46
CA LEU A 248 17.71 -2.28 11.75
C LEU A 248 17.42 -1.96 13.22
N ALA A 249 16.27 -2.43 13.72
CA ALA A 249 15.86 -2.27 15.10
C ALA A 249 14.94 -3.42 15.52
N ALA A 250 14.99 -3.78 16.81
CA ALA A 250 14.06 -4.71 17.43
C ALA A 250 13.92 -4.36 18.91
N ASP A 251 12.68 -4.27 19.39
CA ASP A 251 12.36 -3.82 20.74
C ASP A 251 12.81 -4.77 21.86
N GLY A 252 13.11 -6.03 21.52
CA GLY A 252 13.57 -7.05 22.44
C GLY A 252 12.54 -7.38 23.53
N LYS A 253 11.80 -8.48 23.35
CA LYS A 253 10.97 -9.17 24.36
C LYS A 253 9.87 -8.37 25.09
N ARG A 254 9.68 -7.06 24.86
CA ARG A 254 8.60 -6.27 25.47
C ARG A 254 7.30 -6.38 24.68
N ARG A 255 6.71 -7.57 24.67
CA ARG A 255 5.40 -7.80 24.05
C ARG A 255 4.33 -7.84 25.15
N PRO A 256 3.31 -6.99 25.10
CA PRO A 256 2.20 -7.07 26.06
C PRO A 256 1.42 -8.36 25.82
N PHE A 257 1.05 -9.03 26.91
CA PHE A 257 0.12 -10.17 26.91
C PHE A 257 -1.10 -9.78 27.75
N PRO A 258 -2.30 -10.25 27.40
CA PRO A 258 -2.59 -11.22 26.34
C PRO A 258 -2.53 -10.63 24.92
N ARG A 259 -2.22 -11.46 23.92
CA ARG A 259 -1.91 -11.04 22.55
C ARG A 259 -2.51 -11.95 21.48
N ARG A 260 -3.00 -11.36 20.40
CA ARG A 260 -3.54 -12.05 19.22
C ARG A 260 -2.49 -12.28 18.13
N TYR A 261 -2.62 -13.39 17.41
CA TYR A 261 -1.76 -13.80 16.32
C TYR A 261 -2.58 -14.43 15.19
N ALA A 262 -2.28 -14.06 13.95
CA ALA A 262 -2.83 -14.70 12.74
C ALA A 262 -1.96 -15.87 12.27
N SER A 263 -0.73 -15.97 12.77
CA SER A 263 0.27 -16.95 12.34
C SER A 263 0.79 -17.78 13.50
N ILE A 264 0.61 -19.10 13.41
CA ILE A 264 1.18 -20.08 14.35
C ILE A 264 2.69 -19.89 14.52
N ARG A 265 3.40 -19.55 13.43
CA ARG A 265 4.86 -19.38 13.45
C ARG A 265 5.26 -18.25 14.37
N ARG A 266 4.52 -17.14 14.37
CA ARG A 266 4.80 -15.99 15.24
C ARG A 266 4.46 -16.30 16.69
N ALA A 267 3.33 -16.96 16.93
CA ALA A 267 2.96 -17.43 18.28
C ALA A 267 4.05 -18.36 18.86
N VAL A 268 4.47 -19.38 18.11
CA VAL A 268 5.53 -20.33 18.51
C VAL A 268 6.87 -19.62 18.74
N LYS A 269 7.24 -18.68 17.88
CA LYS A 269 8.46 -17.89 18.06
C LYS A 269 8.45 -17.12 19.38
N ASP A 270 7.32 -16.50 19.72
CA ASP A 270 7.18 -15.75 20.98
C ASP A 270 7.25 -16.67 22.19
N ILE A 271 6.58 -17.82 22.14
CA ILE A 271 6.64 -18.84 23.19
C ILE A 271 8.09 -19.31 23.43
N ARG A 272 8.90 -19.43 22.37
CA ARG A 272 10.30 -19.87 22.47
C ARG A 272 11.26 -18.77 22.91
N GLU A 273 11.02 -17.52 22.54
CA GLU A 273 11.91 -16.39 22.86
C GLU A 273 11.65 -15.82 24.26
N ILE A 274 10.45 -16.00 24.80
CA ILE A 274 10.01 -15.43 26.09
C ILE A 274 9.91 -16.54 27.14
N ASP A 275 10.76 -16.49 28.16
CA ASP A 275 10.78 -17.49 29.22
C ASP A 275 9.48 -17.47 30.04
N GLY A 276 8.94 -18.63 30.41
CA GLY A 276 7.82 -18.81 31.33
C GLY A 276 6.64 -19.57 30.72
N GLU A 277 5.57 -19.72 31.49
CA GLU A 277 4.38 -20.45 31.06
C GLU A 277 3.51 -19.59 30.13
N PHE A 278 2.83 -20.28 29.22
CA PHE A 278 1.87 -19.68 28.31
C PHE A 278 0.56 -20.46 28.35
N TYR A 279 -0.52 -19.72 28.23
CA TYR A 279 -1.86 -20.23 28.04
C TYR A 279 -2.38 -19.72 26.70
N ALA A 280 -3.16 -20.52 26.01
CA ALA A 280 -3.70 -20.14 24.72
C ALA A 280 -5.21 -20.35 24.66
N SER A 281 -5.87 -19.48 23.91
CA SER A 281 -7.22 -19.69 23.38
C SER A 281 -7.10 -19.66 21.86
N VAL A 282 -7.44 -20.75 21.19
CA VAL A 282 -7.30 -20.92 19.75
C VAL A 282 -8.66 -21.10 19.13
N SER A 283 -9.00 -20.29 18.14
CA SER A 283 -10.17 -20.51 17.28
C SER A 283 -9.71 -21.01 15.92
N GLY A 284 -10.41 -22.03 15.43
CA GLY A 284 -10.03 -22.70 14.20
C GLY A 284 -10.98 -23.83 13.85
N ARG A 285 -10.44 -24.90 13.27
CA ARG A 285 -11.20 -26.10 12.90
C ARG A 285 -10.43 -27.37 13.25
N HIS A 286 -11.15 -28.44 13.55
CA HIS A 286 -10.55 -29.77 13.60
C HIS A 286 -10.06 -30.18 12.21
N VAL A 287 -8.82 -30.67 12.10
CA VAL A 287 -8.19 -30.95 10.80
C VAL A 287 -8.91 -32.07 10.03
N GLU A 288 -9.33 -33.13 10.72
CA GLU A 288 -9.99 -34.28 10.05
C GLU A 288 -11.44 -34.01 9.66
N SER A 289 -12.23 -33.36 10.53
CA SER A 289 -13.66 -33.15 10.30
C SER A 289 -14.00 -31.81 9.63
N GLY A 290 -13.14 -30.81 9.80
CA GLY A 290 -13.39 -29.43 9.37
C GLY A 290 -14.38 -28.67 10.27
N ASP A 291 -14.82 -29.25 11.38
CA ASP A 291 -15.78 -28.61 12.28
C ASP A 291 -15.12 -27.41 13.00
N PRO A 292 -15.78 -26.24 13.04
CA PRO A 292 -15.31 -25.11 13.82
C PRO A 292 -15.16 -25.48 15.30
N THR A 293 -14.04 -25.06 15.89
CA THR A 293 -13.72 -25.35 17.29
C THR A 293 -13.03 -24.17 17.97
N VAL A 294 -13.15 -24.13 19.28
CA VAL A 294 -12.38 -23.24 20.15
C VAL A 294 -11.77 -24.11 21.24
N VAL A 295 -10.44 -24.15 21.28
CA VAL A 295 -9.69 -24.92 22.26
C VAL A 295 -8.92 -23.98 23.17
N GLU A 296 -8.97 -24.25 24.46
CA GLU A 296 -8.35 -23.40 25.49
C GLU A 296 -7.54 -24.26 26.45
N GLY A 297 -6.37 -23.77 26.86
CA GLY A 297 -5.50 -24.55 27.73
C GLY A 297 -4.11 -23.99 27.92
N ARG A 298 -3.27 -24.78 28.59
CA ARG A 298 -1.87 -24.44 28.85
C ARG A 298 -1.00 -24.97 27.72
N VAL A 299 -0.10 -24.13 27.20
CA VAL A 299 0.88 -24.55 26.19
C VAL A 299 1.98 -25.36 26.88
N VAL A 300 2.22 -26.58 26.38
CA VAL A 300 3.14 -27.54 27.01
C VAL A 300 4.47 -27.62 26.26
N THR A 301 4.39 -27.79 24.94
CA THR A 301 5.54 -28.02 24.06
C THR A 301 5.36 -27.22 22.78
N THR A 302 6.46 -26.77 22.18
CA THR A 302 6.45 -26.21 20.82
C THR A 302 7.34 -27.03 19.90
N THR A 303 6.85 -27.31 18.70
CA THR A 303 7.65 -27.88 17.61
C THR A 303 7.93 -26.77 16.60
N PHE A 304 9.21 -26.52 16.32
CA PHE A 304 9.62 -25.48 15.37
C PHE A 304 10.91 -25.91 14.67
N GLU A 305 10.86 -26.02 13.34
CA GLU A 305 12.05 -26.26 12.53
C GLU A 305 12.54 -24.96 11.88
N GLU A 306 13.86 -24.72 11.91
CA GLU A 306 14.49 -23.54 11.29
C GLU A 306 14.29 -23.47 9.77
N SER A 307 13.95 -24.60 9.13
CA SER A 307 13.57 -24.71 7.72
C SER A 307 12.20 -24.09 7.40
N GLU A 308 11.43 -23.70 8.42
CA GLU A 308 10.04 -23.21 8.34
C GLU A 308 9.00 -24.26 7.88
N GLU A 309 9.41 -25.53 7.78
CA GLU A 309 8.54 -26.66 7.37
C GLU A 309 7.51 -27.04 8.44
N VAL A 310 7.86 -26.90 9.73
CA VAL A 310 6.99 -27.28 10.85
C VAL A 310 6.96 -26.18 11.90
N ALA A 311 5.74 -25.75 12.28
CA ALA A 311 5.50 -24.87 13.41
C ALA A 311 4.14 -25.22 14.06
N SER A 312 4.19 -25.84 15.23
CA SER A 312 3.03 -26.25 16.02
C SER A 312 3.30 -26.08 17.52
N PHE A 313 2.24 -26.14 18.34
CA PHE A 313 2.38 -26.31 19.78
C PHE A 313 1.36 -27.31 20.32
N GLU A 314 1.75 -28.02 21.39
CA GLU A 314 0.87 -28.90 22.14
C GLU A 314 0.19 -28.11 23.26
N MET A 315 -1.10 -28.32 23.43
CA MET A 315 -1.90 -27.66 24.45
C MET A 315 -2.60 -28.69 25.34
N GLU A 316 -2.46 -28.55 26.65
CA GLU A 316 -3.20 -29.34 27.64
C GLU A 316 -4.57 -28.70 27.86
N THR A 317 -5.62 -29.40 27.42
CA THR A 317 -7.02 -28.96 27.43
C THR A 317 -7.88 -29.89 28.29
N GLU A 318 -9.16 -29.56 28.46
CA GLU A 318 -10.13 -30.45 29.13
C GLU A 318 -10.34 -31.79 28.38
N GLU A 319 -10.09 -31.82 27.07
CA GLU A 319 -10.24 -32.99 26.21
C GLU A 319 -8.96 -33.86 26.14
N GLY A 320 -7.87 -33.40 26.76
CA GLY A 320 -6.55 -34.00 26.69
C GLY A 320 -5.53 -33.09 26.04
N ILE A 321 -4.39 -33.67 25.64
CA ILE A 321 -3.34 -32.95 24.90
C ILE A 321 -3.74 -32.92 23.43
N LEU A 322 -3.81 -31.72 22.85
CA LEU A 322 -4.10 -31.49 21.44
C LEU A 322 -2.90 -30.79 20.78
N GLU A 323 -2.56 -31.18 19.56
CA GLU A 323 -1.58 -30.49 18.73
C GLU A 323 -2.26 -29.41 17.89
N VAL A 324 -1.72 -28.19 17.94
CA VAL A 324 -2.25 -27.02 17.23
C VAL A 324 -1.25 -26.58 16.16
N GLY A 325 -1.69 -26.65 14.90
CA GLY A 325 -0.97 -26.17 13.73
C GLY A 325 -1.49 -24.81 13.27
N GLY A 326 -0.88 -24.27 12.21
CA GLY A 326 -1.34 -23.04 11.57
C GLY A 326 -2.35 -23.29 10.45
N LEU A 327 -2.66 -22.23 9.70
CA LEU A 327 -3.45 -22.34 8.48
C LEU A 327 -2.92 -23.44 7.56
N VAL A 328 -3.85 -24.25 7.04
CA VAL A 328 -3.55 -25.40 6.17
C VAL A 328 -2.76 -26.53 6.87
N SER A 329 -2.83 -26.63 8.20
CA SER A 329 -2.32 -27.77 8.96
C SER A 329 -2.97 -29.08 8.51
N ALA A 330 -2.17 -30.14 8.47
CA ALA A 330 -2.61 -31.46 7.99
C ALA A 330 -2.20 -32.61 8.92
N LEU A 331 -1.27 -32.37 9.84
CA LEU A 331 -0.74 -33.40 10.74
C LEU A 331 -1.28 -33.23 12.17
N GLU A 332 -1.57 -32.00 12.54
CA GLU A 332 -2.03 -31.56 13.84
C GLU A 332 -3.54 -31.82 14.04
N ASP A 333 -4.02 -31.77 15.28
CA ASP A 333 -5.43 -31.98 15.61
C ASP A 333 -6.31 -30.77 15.23
N VAL A 334 -5.75 -29.56 15.36
CA VAL A 334 -6.46 -28.28 15.16
C VAL A 334 -5.70 -27.36 14.21
N GLU A 335 -6.40 -26.87 13.17
CA GLU A 335 -5.96 -25.78 12.30
C GLU A 335 -6.29 -24.44 12.95
N ALA A 336 -5.29 -23.73 13.47
CA ALA A 336 -5.49 -22.42 14.06
C ALA A 336 -5.69 -21.33 13.02
N GLN A 337 -6.77 -20.56 13.18
CA GLN A 337 -7.08 -19.36 12.39
C GLN A 337 -6.78 -18.09 13.18
N GLU A 338 -7.07 -18.11 14.48
CA GLU A 338 -6.73 -17.04 15.41
C GLU A 338 -6.20 -17.66 16.71
N ILE A 339 -5.05 -17.17 17.16
CA ILE A 339 -4.39 -17.62 18.38
C ILE A 339 -4.29 -16.44 19.34
N ILE A 340 -4.76 -16.62 20.57
CA ILE A 340 -4.56 -15.66 21.66
C ILE A 340 -3.65 -16.28 22.69
N LEU A 341 -2.51 -15.67 22.98
CA LEU A 341 -1.60 -16.11 24.05
C LEU A 341 -1.75 -15.24 25.30
N GLY A 342 -1.69 -15.86 26.47
CA GLY A 342 -1.67 -15.25 27.80
C GLY A 342 -0.55 -15.83 28.66
N ARG A 343 -0.20 -15.14 29.75
CA ARG A 343 0.93 -15.50 30.63
C ARG A 343 0.54 -16.10 31.97
N ASP A 344 -0.55 -15.60 32.56
CA ASP A 344 -0.96 -15.99 33.92
C ASP A 344 -2.17 -16.94 33.93
N ASP A 345 -3.05 -16.85 32.93
CA ASP A 345 -4.26 -17.66 32.79
C ASP A 345 -4.69 -17.71 31.32
N ILE A 346 -5.68 -18.56 31.01
CA ILE A 346 -6.34 -18.64 29.71
C ILE A 346 -6.88 -17.26 29.33
N PRO A 347 -6.44 -16.68 28.19
CA PRO A 347 -6.81 -15.33 27.82
C PRO A 347 -8.28 -15.23 27.43
N ASN A 348 -8.99 -14.26 28.01
CA ASN A 348 -10.42 -14.03 27.72
C ASN A 348 -10.61 -13.45 26.30
N ARG A 349 -11.18 -14.22 25.38
CA ARG A 349 -11.46 -13.78 24.00
C ARG A 349 -12.27 -12.49 23.90
N LYS A 350 -13.18 -12.24 24.86
CA LYS A 350 -14.07 -11.06 24.86
C LYS A 350 -13.34 -9.74 25.10
N GLN A 351 -12.08 -9.75 25.53
CA GLN A 351 -11.35 -8.51 25.74
C GLN A 351 -10.87 -7.85 24.44
N PHE A 352 -10.99 -8.56 23.31
CA PHE A 352 -10.72 -7.97 21.99
C PHE A 352 -11.83 -8.19 20.95
N LEU A 353 -13.03 -8.54 21.40
CA LEU A 353 -14.27 -8.40 20.62
C LEU A 353 -14.96 -7.11 21.04
#